data_AF-A0AAW2TDG1-F1
#
_entry.id   AF-A0AAW2TDG1-F1
#
_cell.length_a   1.000
_cell.length_b   1.000
_cell.length_c   1.000
_cell.angle_alpha   90.00
_cell.angle_beta   90.00
_cell.angle_gamma   90.00
#
_symmetry.space_group_name_H-M   'P 1'
#
loop_
_entity.id
_entity.type
_entity.pdbx_description
1 polymer ?
#
loop_
_entity_poly.entity_id
_entity_poly.type
_entity_poly.pdbx_seq_one_letter_code
_entity_poly.pdbx_strand_id
1 'polypeptide(L)'
;MGLCRLDLYVFELSEFLNVDDDELTEIADDMDDAEETRYTENSGWSSRTRAVSKYLQSAFAKEAECGRKSLSLDNLLTGKSRKEASRMFFETLVLKTRDYIHVEQQNPFDDITIKPRTRLMKSDF
;
A
#
# COMPACT_ATOMS: atom_id res chain seq x y z
N MET A 1 -8.55 26.84 -4.28
CA MET A 1 -7.76 25.62 -4.54
C MET A 1 -8.38 24.52 -3.71
N GLY A 2 -9.12 23.61 -4.35
CA GLY A 2 -9.87 22.57 -3.67
C GLY A 2 -8.95 21.56 -3.02
N LEU A 3 -9.08 21.37 -1.71
CA LEU A 3 -8.41 20.29 -0.97
C LEU A 3 -8.92 18.97 -1.55
N CYS A 4 -8.09 18.25 -2.31
CA CYS A 4 -8.36 16.85 -2.69
C CYS A 4 -8.35 16.05 -1.37
N ARG A 5 -9.53 15.86 -0.76
CA ARG A 5 -9.73 15.41 0.62
C ARG A 5 -9.33 13.94 0.78
N LEU A 6 -8.04 13.71 1.05
CA LEU A 6 -7.50 12.39 1.41
C LEU A 6 -7.91 11.97 2.83
N ASP A 7 -8.36 12.90 3.67
CA ASP A 7 -8.64 12.71 5.11
C ASP A 7 -9.59 11.54 5.44
N LEU A 8 -10.56 11.24 4.57
CA LEU A 8 -11.52 10.16 4.84
C LEU A 8 -10.92 8.75 4.61
N TYR A 9 -10.00 8.61 3.65
CA TYR A 9 -9.35 7.33 3.32
C TYR A 9 -8.17 7.04 4.25
N VAL A 10 -7.55 8.09 4.77
CA VAL A 10 -6.49 7.99 5.77
C VAL A 10 -7.03 7.35 7.06
N PHE A 11 -8.32 7.55 7.39
CA PHE A 11 -8.94 6.96 8.57
C PHE A 11 -9.09 5.42 8.46
N GLU A 12 -9.60 4.90 7.34
CA GLU A 12 -9.68 3.44 7.09
C GLU A 12 -8.31 2.76 7.10
N LEU A 13 -7.27 3.42 6.57
CA LEU A 13 -5.90 2.88 6.60
C LEU A 13 -5.35 2.75 8.04
N SER A 14 -5.77 3.64 8.95
CA SER A 14 -5.36 3.60 10.37
C SER A 14 -5.72 2.27 11.01
N GLU A 15 -6.90 1.75 10.70
CA GLU A 15 -7.42 0.54 11.34
C GLU A 15 -6.59 -0.68 10.95
N PHE A 16 -6.35 -0.90 9.65
CA PHE A 16 -5.50 -2.00 9.16
C PHE A 16 -4.04 -1.89 9.60
N LEU A 17 -3.52 -0.65 9.67
CA LEU A 17 -2.17 -0.41 10.16
C LEU A 17 -2.06 -0.57 11.67
N ASN A 18 -3.14 -0.68 12.45
CA ASN A 18 -3.06 -0.81 13.90
C ASN A 18 -3.31 -2.22 14.44
N VAL A 19 -3.93 -3.12 13.64
CA VAL A 19 -4.05 -4.56 13.98
C VAL A 19 -2.66 -5.13 14.26
N ASP A 20 -2.48 -5.78 15.41
CA ASP A 20 -1.21 -6.40 15.81
C ASP A 20 -1.02 -7.76 15.14
N ASP A 21 0.22 -8.09 14.80
CA ASP A 21 0.55 -9.31 14.04
C ASP A 21 0.23 -10.61 14.81
N ASP A 22 0.11 -10.55 16.13
CA ASP A 22 -0.25 -11.68 16.98
C ASP A 22 -1.72 -12.11 16.86
N GLU A 23 -2.59 -11.28 16.27
CA GLU A 23 -3.98 -11.62 15.92
C GLU A 23 -4.12 -12.00 14.43
N LEU A 24 -3.00 -12.13 13.72
CA LEU A 24 -2.94 -12.65 12.36
C LEU A 24 -2.38 -14.08 12.40
N THR A 25 -3.10 -15.00 13.08
CA THR A 25 -2.94 -16.43 12.82
C THR A 25 -3.41 -16.72 11.41
N GLU A 26 -2.56 -16.44 10.41
CA GLU A 26 -2.70 -17.05 9.11
C GLU A 26 -2.50 -18.55 9.34
N ILE A 27 -3.61 -19.26 9.31
CA ILE A 27 -3.68 -20.70 9.15
C ILE A 27 -2.77 -20.98 7.94
N ALA A 28 -1.59 -21.52 8.20
CA ALA A 28 -0.77 -22.13 7.18
C ALA A 28 -1.56 -23.36 6.71
N ASP A 29 -2.50 -23.14 5.78
CA ASP A 29 -3.25 -24.22 5.15
C ASP A 29 -2.32 -24.85 4.12
N ASP A 30 -1.70 -25.91 4.63
CA ASP A 30 -1.33 -27.16 4.03
C ASP A 30 -0.76 -27.17 2.60
N MET A 31 0.39 -27.80 2.52
CA MET A 31 1.07 -28.18 1.30
C MET A 31 0.28 -29.33 0.66
N ASP A 32 -0.53 -29.05 -0.37
CA ASP A 32 -0.94 -30.11 -1.31
C ASP A 32 -0.82 -29.68 -2.77
N ASP A 33 -0.49 -30.70 -3.55
CA ASP A 33 0.04 -30.75 -4.90
C ASP A 33 -1.04 -30.56 -5.98
N ALA A 34 -0.56 -30.21 -7.17
CA ALA A 34 -1.22 -30.33 -8.47
C ALA A 34 -2.41 -29.39 -8.84
N GLU A 35 -2.07 -28.54 -9.81
CA GLU A 35 -2.83 -28.15 -11.01
C GLU A 35 -3.35 -26.70 -11.12
N GLU A 36 -2.69 -25.98 -12.04
CA GLU A 36 -3.20 -24.94 -12.96
C GLU A 36 -4.34 -24.03 -12.48
N THR A 37 -4.18 -23.42 -11.31
CA THR A 37 -4.94 -22.23 -10.94
C THR A 37 -4.06 -21.02 -11.14
N ARG A 38 -4.52 -20.07 -11.95
CA ARG A 38 -3.84 -18.81 -12.27
C ARG A 38 -3.23 -18.21 -10.99
N TYR A 39 -1.92 -18.34 -10.82
CA TYR A 39 -1.20 -17.66 -9.74
C TYR A 39 -1.44 -16.16 -9.91
N THR A 40 -2.43 -15.63 -9.20
CA THR A 40 -2.47 -14.19 -8.97
C THR A 40 -1.21 -13.92 -8.17
N GLU A 41 -0.30 -13.10 -8.70
CA GLU A 41 1.01 -12.79 -8.08
C GLU A 41 0.91 -12.15 -6.67
N ASN A 42 -0.33 -11.94 -6.20
CA ASN A 42 -0.80 -11.51 -4.89
C ASN A 42 -0.99 -12.68 -3.88
N SER A 43 -1.04 -13.94 -4.31
CA SER A 43 -1.42 -15.08 -3.43
C SER A 43 -0.61 -15.22 -2.13
N GLY A 44 0.61 -14.67 -2.06
CA GLY A 44 1.45 -14.63 -0.85
C GLY A 44 1.55 -13.25 -0.16
N TRP A 45 0.47 -12.47 -0.14
CA TRP A 45 0.42 -11.15 0.51
C TRP A 45 -0.45 -11.20 1.76
N SER A 46 0.02 -10.60 2.85
CA SER A 46 -0.76 -10.48 4.07
C SER A 46 -2.02 -9.65 3.85
N SER A 47 -3.02 -9.86 4.70
CA SER A 47 -4.23 -9.02 4.73
C SER A 47 -3.90 -7.52 4.81
N ARG A 48 -2.85 -7.15 5.57
CA ARG A 48 -2.39 -5.76 5.68
C ARG A 48 -1.81 -5.23 4.38
N THR A 49 -0.95 -6.00 3.71
CA THR A 49 -0.35 -5.60 2.43
C THR A 49 -1.42 -5.43 1.35
N ARG A 50 -2.44 -6.31 1.33
CA ARG A 50 -3.60 -6.18 0.42
C ARG A 50 -4.39 -4.90 0.69
N ALA A 51 -4.67 -4.59 1.96
CA ALA A 51 -5.37 -3.36 2.34
C ALA A 51 -4.60 -2.10 1.91
N VAL A 52 -3.28 -2.04 2.15
CA VAL A 52 -2.43 -0.93 1.71
C VAL A 52 -2.43 -0.80 0.18
N SER A 53 -2.47 -1.92 -0.54
CA SER A 53 -2.48 -1.92 -2.00
C SER A 53 -3.77 -1.32 -2.57
N LYS A 54 -4.93 -1.70 -2.03
CA LYS A 54 -6.24 -1.11 -2.36
C LYS A 54 -6.29 0.38 -2.06
N TYR A 55 -5.72 0.77 -0.92
CA TYR A 55 -5.62 2.17 -0.56
C TYR A 55 -4.79 2.95 -1.58
N LEU A 56 -3.61 2.46 -1.95
CA LEU A 56 -2.75 3.12 -2.93
C LEU A 56 -3.43 3.20 -4.31
N GLN A 57 -4.12 2.15 -4.76
CA GLN A 57 -4.94 2.19 -5.99
C GLN A 57 -5.96 3.33 -5.94
N SER A 58 -6.72 3.42 -4.85
CA SER A 58 -7.74 4.46 -4.65
C SER A 58 -7.12 5.86 -4.57
N ALA A 59 -5.99 6.00 -3.88
CA ALA A 59 -5.27 7.26 -3.75
C ALA A 59 -4.73 7.73 -5.11
N PHE A 60 -4.14 6.85 -5.92
CA PHE A 60 -3.66 7.20 -7.26
C PHE A 60 -4.80 7.57 -8.22
N ALA A 61 -5.94 6.87 -8.16
CA ALA A 61 -7.09 7.19 -8.99
C ALA A 61 -7.60 8.61 -8.74
N LYS A 62 -7.75 9.00 -7.47
CA LYS A 62 -8.12 10.37 -7.08
C LYS A 62 -7.08 11.40 -7.45
N GLU A 63 -5.82 11.04 -7.28
CA GLU A 63 -4.72 11.96 -7.59
C GLU A 63 -4.64 12.27 -9.09
N ALA A 64 -4.99 11.27 -9.92
CA ALA A 64 -5.14 11.43 -11.36
C ALA A 64 -6.29 12.38 -11.74
N GLU A 65 -7.40 12.40 -10.98
CA GLU A 65 -8.47 13.41 -11.15
C GLU A 65 -7.96 14.83 -10.90
N CYS A 66 -7.03 14.99 -9.95
CA CYS A 66 -6.36 16.26 -9.65
C CYS A 66 -5.15 16.53 -10.60
N GLY A 67 -4.93 15.70 -11.63
CA GLY A 67 -3.87 15.85 -12.64
C GLY A 67 -2.46 15.45 -12.16
N ARG A 68 -2.33 14.91 -10.95
CA ARG A 68 -1.07 14.46 -10.37
C ARG A 68 -0.88 12.95 -10.63
N LYS A 69 0.37 12.50 -10.70
CA LYS A 69 0.74 11.11 -11.06
C LYS A 69 1.53 10.38 -9.98
N SER A 70 1.64 10.99 -8.81
CA SER A 70 2.46 10.52 -7.71
C SER A 70 1.87 10.93 -6.37
N LEU A 71 2.15 10.12 -5.36
CA LEU A 71 1.83 10.40 -3.97
C LEU A 71 3.12 10.76 -3.24
N SER A 72 2.99 11.60 -2.21
CA SER A 72 4.07 11.96 -1.29
C SER A 72 3.84 11.22 0.02
N LEU A 73 4.85 10.51 0.51
CA LEU A 73 4.72 9.70 1.72
C LEU A 73 4.42 10.59 2.92
N ASP A 74 5.03 11.77 3.04
CA ASP A 74 4.76 12.71 4.13
C ASP A 74 3.27 13.13 4.19
N ASN A 75 2.65 13.32 3.02
CA ASN A 75 1.22 13.61 2.94
C ASN A 75 0.36 12.40 3.37
N LEU A 76 0.77 11.17 3.03
CA LEU A 76 0.08 9.96 3.47
C LEU A 76 0.20 9.74 5.00
N LEU A 77 1.29 10.22 5.59
CA LEU A 77 1.62 10.06 7.00
C LEU A 77 1.16 11.23 7.87
N THR A 78 0.57 12.27 7.29
CA THR A 78 0.09 13.43 8.04
C THR A 78 -0.98 12.99 9.07
N GLY A 79 -0.75 13.35 10.33
CA GLY A 79 -1.65 13.00 11.44
C GLY A 79 -1.54 11.54 11.93
N LYS A 80 -0.56 10.77 11.44
CA LYS A 80 -0.34 9.39 11.85
C LYS A 80 0.57 9.26 13.06
N SER A 81 0.31 8.24 13.87
CA SER A 81 1.23 7.82 14.93
C SER A 81 2.53 7.27 14.35
N ARG A 82 3.59 7.22 15.18
CA ARG A 82 4.86 6.61 14.79
C ARG A 82 4.69 5.14 14.37
N LYS A 83 3.80 4.39 15.03
CA LYS A 83 3.51 2.98 14.72
C LYS A 83 2.94 2.84 13.31
N GLU A 84 1.93 3.64 12.98
CA GLU A 84 1.33 3.66 11.65
C GLU A 84 2.32 4.11 10.57
N ALA A 85 3.10 5.15 10.86
CA ALA A 85 4.11 5.66 9.92
C ALA A 85 5.15 4.60 9.56
N SER A 86 5.70 3.92 10.57
CA SER A 86 6.64 2.81 10.35
C SER A 86 6.02 1.67 9.55
N ARG A 87 4.76 1.30 9.84
CA ARG A 87 4.06 0.23 9.12
C ARG A 87 3.78 0.61 7.67
N MET A 88 3.29 1.82 7.40
CA MET A 88 3.06 2.30 6.04
C MET A 88 4.35 2.38 5.22
N PHE A 89 5.45 2.84 5.84
CA PHE A 89 6.76 2.83 5.21
C PHE A 89 7.22 1.41 4.87
N PHE A 90 7.07 0.46 5.81
CA PHE A 90 7.42 -0.94 5.56
C PHE A 90 6.59 -1.57 4.44
N GLU A 91 5.27 -1.39 4.43
CA GLU A 91 4.40 -1.92 3.37
C GLU A 91 4.73 -1.30 2.01
N THR A 92 5.15 -0.02 1.98
CA THR A 92 5.70 0.62 0.77
C THR A 92 6.95 -0.14 0.27
N LEU A 93 7.84 -0.57 1.16
CA LEU A 93 9.01 -1.38 0.77
C LEU A 93 8.62 -2.77 0.25
N VAL A 94 7.61 -3.42 0.86
CA VAL A 94 7.09 -4.71 0.41
C VAL A 94 6.61 -4.62 -1.04
N LEU A 95 5.79 -3.60 -1.34
CA LEU A 95 5.26 -3.36 -2.68
C LEU A 95 6.36 -2.97 -3.69
N LYS A 96 7.37 -2.22 -3.25
CA LYS A 96 8.52 -1.86 -4.10
C LYS A 96 9.36 -3.08 -4.48
N THR A 97 9.54 -4.03 -3.55
CA THR A 97 10.36 -5.25 -3.75
C THR A 97 9.77 -6.15 -4.82
N ARG A 98 8.43 -6.20 -4.91
CA ARG A 98 7.71 -6.93 -5.95
C ARG A 98 7.37 -6.07 -7.17
N ASP A 99 7.93 -4.87 -7.32
CA ASP A 99 7.72 -3.97 -8.46
C ASP A 99 6.27 -3.52 -8.74
N TYR A 100 5.46 -3.37 -7.68
CA TYR A 100 4.10 -2.83 -7.79
C TYR A 100 4.08 -1.31 -7.81
N ILE A 101 5.06 -0.69 -7.16
CA ILE A 101 5.25 0.75 -7.11
C ILE A 101 6.69 1.11 -7.44
N HIS A 102 6.90 2.35 -7.87
CA HIS A 102 8.21 2.97 -7.89
C HIS A 102 8.30 3.95 -6.72
N VAL A 103 9.46 3.99 -6.09
CA VAL A 103 9.74 4.81 -4.90
C VAL A 103 11.03 5.55 -5.18
N GLU A 104 11.02 6.86 -4.92
CA GLU A 104 12.12 7.77 -5.20
C GLU A 104 12.31 8.73 -4.03
N GLN A 105 13.56 8.86 -3.54
CA GLN A 105 13.99 9.84 -2.54
C GLN A 105 15.22 10.55 -3.09
N GLN A 106 15.18 11.87 -3.18
CA GLN A 106 16.24 12.66 -3.83
C GLN A 106 17.46 12.85 -2.92
N ASN A 107 17.24 13.25 -1.67
CA ASN A 107 18.29 13.46 -0.67
C ASN A 107 18.02 12.65 0.60
N PRO A 108 19.04 12.39 1.45
CA PRO A 108 18.83 11.73 2.72
C PRO A 108 17.78 12.45 3.56
N PHE A 109 16.78 11.70 4.03
CA PHE A 109 15.66 12.19 4.85
C PHE A 109 14.69 13.16 4.16
N ASP A 110 14.77 13.32 2.83
CA ASP A 110 13.74 14.02 2.08
C ASP A 110 12.46 13.18 1.95
N ASP A 111 11.38 13.86 1.55
CA ASP A 111 10.10 13.23 1.20
C ASP A 111 10.29 12.12 0.15
N ILE A 112 9.48 11.08 0.30
CA ILE A 112 9.51 9.90 -0.54
C ILE A 112 8.34 10.00 -1.52
N THR A 113 8.68 10.08 -2.81
CA THR A 113 7.69 10.08 -3.89
C THR A 113 7.36 8.65 -4.30
N ILE A 114 6.08 8.32 -4.30
CA ILE A 114 5.55 7.01 -4.72
C ILE A 114 4.81 7.18 -6.04
N LYS A 115 5.16 6.37 -7.04
CA LYS A 115 4.52 6.35 -8.36
C LYS A 115 3.91 4.97 -8.61
N PRO A 116 2.70 4.89 -9.20
CA PRO A 116 2.07 3.61 -9.48
C PRO A 116 2.80 2.91 -10.63
N ARG A 117 2.96 1.59 -10.56
CA ARG A 117 3.28 0.78 -11.74
C ARG A 117 2.03 0.10 -12.28
N THR A 118 2.10 -0.31 -13.54
CA THR A 118 0.99 -0.98 -14.23
C THR A 118 0.52 -2.23 -13.49
N ARG A 119 1.42 -2.94 -12.81
CA ARG A 119 1.06 -4.13 -12.01
C ARG A 119 0.11 -3.78 -10.88
N LEU A 120 0.40 -2.74 -10.09
CA LEU A 120 -0.52 -2.28 -9.04
C LEU A 120 -1.88 -1.90 -9.60
N MET A 121 -1.96 -1.20 -10.74
CA MET A 121 -3.25 -0.75 -11.27
C MET A 121 -4.09 -1.87 -11.91
N LYS A 122 -3.48 -2.99 -12.29
CA LYS A 122 -4.17 -4.12 -12.95
C LYS A 122 -4.47 -5.28 -12.01
N SER A 123 -3.81 -5.33 -10.86
CA SER A 123 -4.02 -6.40 -9.88
C SER A 123 -5.32 -6.18 -9.09
N ASP A 124 -5.99 -7.29 -8.83
CA ASP A 124 -7.11 -7.35 -7.88
C ASP A 124 -6.59 -7.87 -6.53
N PHE A 125 -7.01 -7.23 -5.45
CA PHE A 125 -6.48 -7.41 -4.10
C PHE A 125 -7.54 -7.80 -3.08
#